data_AF-A0AAD6SWK4-F1
#
_entry.id   AF-A0AAD6SWK4-F1
#
_cell.length_a   1.000
_cell.length_b   1.000
_cell.length_c   1.000
_cell.angle_alpha   90.00
_cell.angle_beta   90.00
_cell.angle_gamma   90.00
#
_symmetry.space_group_name_H-M   'P 1'
#
loop_
_entity.id
_entity.type
_entity.pdbx_description
1 polymer ?
#
loop_
_entity_poly.entity_id
_entity_poly.type
_entity_poly.pdbx_seq_one_letter_code
_entity_poly.pdbx_strand_id
1 'polypeptide(L)'
;MLKRRSNFALCSLIPLAPMDQANIISGFSLTPNFPDHDPCFGNGNTSTLCQLPSPAMINFLNITTPDLYLLHYCANPPNDSCAFGYCSNPDVASPAVRYSTYFTSVVSAILVLYSPEELGSTFAAQILNVYSLIVAAMIAIAKHNLTKLHSVMALTLAASPLSIYLVVYVFRTIFGSHTRLDKVFGNGQYLNRSLVILLVPLWVGILSFTALPSSVWQFAQAACDSISAHNDVPGYFIIPFLICFAVFPIEAGTITGVFFLAWATAIFRLRGKIWQRQNRLFPLLGRMWRQPIDHYPFLRFCTVILGPHVIWILNTEVGLITLSPREVFSPTYGQLLAIFVTVSPFIALCMLLPRMVRWFINLTWVRFLTCRRNEHLFSEVPDEESGLPLNAGQKYEPGGSEEKYDTTSSHA
;
A
#
# COMPACT_ATOMS: atom_id res chain seq x y z
N MET A 1 -9.93 -48.09 -15.25
CA MET A 1 -8.74 -48.24 -14.37
C MET A 1 -7.69 -47.21 -14.75
N LEU A 2 -7.60 -46.09 -14.03
CA LEU A 2 -6.35 -45.41 -13.65
C LEU A 2 -6.71 -44.21 -12.79
N LYS A 3 -6.56 -44.45 -11.49
CA LYS A 3 -6.81 -43.58 -10.36
C LYS A 3 -5.66 -42.58 -10.27
N ARG A 4 -5.92 -41.28 -10.43
CA ARG A 4 -4.96 -40.23 -10.06
C ARG A 4 -5.67 -39.15 -9.25
N ARG A 5 -5.65 -39.34 -7.92
CA ARG A 5 -5.91 -38.28 -6.94
C ARG A 5 -4.75 -37.31 -7.01
N SER A 6 -5.03 -36.05 -7.33
CA SER A 6 -4.08 -34.96 -7.12
C SER A 6 -4.54 -34.20 -5.89
N ASN A 7 -3.92 -34.49 -4.75
CA ASN A 7 -4.02 -33.65 -3.55
C ASN A 7 -3.16 -32.40 -3.81
N PHE A 8 -3.80 -31.27 -4.09
CA PHE A 8 -3.15 -29.97 -4.03
C PHE A 8 -3.18 -29.50 -2.57
N ALA A 9 -2.12 -29.81 -1.83
CA ALA A 9 -1.79 -29.15 -0.59
C ALA A 9 -0.69 -28.14 -0.90
N LEU A 10 -1.06 -26.87 -1.02
CA LEU A 10 -0.12 -25.76 -1.27
C LEU A 10 -0.53 -24.59 -0.36
N CYS A 11 -0.38 -24.81 0.94
CA CYS A 11 -0.46 -23.79 2.00
C CYS A 11 0.42 -24.23 3.16
N SER A 12 1.73 -24.11 3.00
CA SER A 12 2.71 -24.14 4.09
C SER A 12 4.09 -23.95 3.50
N LEU A 13 4.93 -23.18 4.21
CA LEU A 13 6.36 -22.90 3.99
C LEU A 13 6.67 -21.52 3.38
N ILE A 14 6.29 -20.48 4.11
CA ILE A 14 7.33 -19.53 4.52
C ILE A 14 7.79 -20.03 5.89
N PRO A 15 9.01 -20.56 6.04
CA PRO A 15 9.58 -20.72 7.37
C PRO A 15 9.81 -19.29 7.88
N LEU A 16 8.92 -18.82 8.76
CA LEU A 16 9.31 -17.82 9.75
C LEU A 16 10.48 -18.48 10.50
N ALA A 17 11.69 -18.11 10.13
CA ALA A 17 12.85 -18.43 10.95
C ALA A 17 12.52 -17.92 12.36
N PRO A 18 12.72 -18.71 13.42
CA PRO A 18 12.70 -18.18 14.77
C PRO A 18 13.78 -17.11 14.80
N MET A 19 13.36 -15.85 14.71
CA MET A 19 14.22 -14.73 14.96
C MET A 19 14.63 -14.88 16.43
N ASP A 20 15.89 -15.21 16.67
CA ASP A 20 16.47 -15.28 18.00
C ASP A 20 16.33 -13.90 18.66
N GLN A 21 15.18 -13.66 19.30
CA GLN A 21 14.89 -12.51 20.15
C GLN A 21 15.78 -12.47 21.40
N ALA A 22 16.64 -13.48 21.60
CA ALA A 22 17.49 -13.63 22.77
C ALA A 22 18.62 -12.58 22.87
N ASN A 23 19.02 -11.92 21.77
CA ASN A 23 20.21 -11.05 21.78
C ASN A 23 19.97 -9.55 21.69
N ILE A 24 18.71 -9.07 21.57
CA ILE A 24 18.39 -7.62 21.64
C ILE A 24 17.94 -7.21 23.06
N ILE A 25 17.73 -8.17 23.96
CA ILE A 25 17.26 -7.92 25.33
C ILE A 25 18.43 -7.73 26.34
N SER A 26 19.67 -7.97 25.93
CA SER A 26 20.84 -7.95 26.83
C SER A 26 21.28 -6.56 27.33
N GLY A 27 20.60 -5.48 26.92
CA GLY A 27 20.87 -4.12 27.39
C GLY A 27 19.94 -3.61 28.51
N PHE A 28 18.81 -4.26 28.76
CA PHE A 28 17.89 -3.84 29.83
C PHE A 28 18.17 -4.67 31.09
N SER A 29 19.05 -4.14 31.94
CA SER A 29 19.21 -4.62 33.30
C SER A 29 17.84 -4.60 34.00
N LEU A 30 17.25 -5.77 34.23
CA LEU A 30 16.06 -5.98 35.06
C LEU A 30 16.39 -5.76 36.56
N THR A 31 17.12 -4.69 36.88
CA THR A 31 17.01 -4.13 38.22
C THR A 31 15.58 -3.61 38.38
N PRO A 32 14.86 -3.92 39.47
CA PRO A 32 13.47 -3.51 39.68
C PRO A 32 13.29 -2.00 39.91
N ASN A 33 14.29 -1.19 39.55
CA ASN A 33 14.21 0.24 39.57
C ASN A 33 13.47 0.67 38.30
N PHE A 34 12.15 0.77 38.42
CA PHE A 34 11.34 1.49 37.43
C PHE A 34 11.95 2.89 37.26
N PRO A 35 12.34 3.28 36.04
CA PRO A 35 13.09 4.52 35.80
C PRO A 35 12.29 5.80 36.11
N ASP A 36 10.97 5.68 36.27
CA ASP A 36 10.04 6.78 36.54
C ASP A 36 9.44 6.70 37.96
N HIS A 37 10.23 6.30 38.95
CA HIS A 37 9.77 6.43 40.33
C HIS A 37 9.69 7.93 40.67
N ASP A 38 8.47 8.41 40.89
CA ASP A 38 8.22 9.74 41.47
C ASP A 38 9.11 9.89 42.73
N PRO A 39 9.83 11.00 42.92
CA PRO A 39 10.66 11.24 44.10
C PRO A 39 9.94 10.99 45.44
N CYS A 40 8.61 10.96 45.45
CA CYS A 40 7.78 10.47 46.56
C CYS A 40 8.10 9.04 47.04
N PHE A 41 8.70 8.18 46.22
CA PHE A 41 8.98 6.77 46.56
C PHE A 41 10.43 6.50 47.00
N GLY A 42 11.21 7.55 47.28
CA GLY A 42 12.57 7.42 47.80
C GLY A 42 12.62 7.03 49.29
N ASN A 43 13.61 6.22 49.66
CA ASN A 43 13.94 5.92 51.06
C ASN A 43 14.58 7.15 51.72
N GLY A 44 13.77 8.00 52.34
CA GLY A 44 14.23 8.99 53.32
C GLY A 44 13.73 10.40 53.04
N ASN A 45 12.90 10.90 53.95
CA ASN A 45 12.28 12.23 54.00
C ASN A 45 11.08 12.42 53.07
N THR A 46 9.96 11.86 53.52
CA THR A 46 8.59 12.17 53.10
C THR A 46 8.35 13.68 53.16
N SER A 47 8.50 14.35 52.02
CA SER A 47 7.92 15.66 51.82
C SER A 47 6.39 15.49 51.88
N THR A 48 5.73 16.30 52.71
CA THR A 48 4.31 16.19 53.08
C THR A 48 3.31 16.51 51.95
N LEU A 49 3.77 16.51 50.69
CA LEU A 49 2.99 16.84 49.49
C LEU A 49 2.52 15.61 48.70
N CYS A 50 2.99 14.41 49.04
CA CYS A 50 2.51 13.18 48.40
C CYS A 50 1.11 12.84 48.94
N GLN A 51 0.05 13.17 48.18
CA GLN A 51 -1.32 12.76 48.48
C GLN A 51 -1.40 11.23 48.55
N LEU A 52 -2.31 10.70 49.39
CA LEU A 52 -2.50 9.25 49.49
C LEU A 52 -2.68 8.64 48.09
N PRO A 53 -1.99 7.52 47.79
CA PRO A 53 -2.14 6.83 46.52
C PRO A 53 -3.61 6.56 46.24
N SER A 54 -4.08 6.92 45.04
CA SER A 54 -5.41 6.50 44.62
C SER A 54 -5.47 4.96 44.58
N PRO A 55 -6.63 4.34 44.83
CA PRO A 55 -6.78 2.89 44.71
C PRO A 55 -6.36 2.36 43.33
N ALA A 56 -6.50 3.17 42.27
CA ALA A 56 -6.01 2.84 40.94
C ALA A 56 -4.48 2.75 40.87
N MET A 57 -3.76 3.63 41.55
CA MET A 57 -2.29 3.60 41.64
C MET A 57 -1.80 2.39 42.43
N ILE A 58 -2.47 2.04 43.54
CA ILE A 58 -2.14 0.84 44.32
C ILE A 58 -2.38 -0.43 43.49
N ASN A 59 -3.50 -0.50 42.78
CA ASN A 59 -3.81 -1.63 41.90
C ASN A 59 -2.79 -1.75 40.76
N PHE A 60 -2.32 -0.63 40.21
CA PHE A 60 -1.28 -0.61 39.20
C PHE A 60 0.05 -1.17 39.73
N LEU A 61 0.45 -0.76 40.94
CA LEU A 61 1.66 -1.25 41.60
C LEU A 61 1.57 -2.74 41.99
N ASN A 62 0.37 -3.29 42.13
CA ASN A 62 0.15 -4.71 42.43
C ASN A 62 0.21 -5.62 41.19
N ILE A 63 0.47 -5.07 40.00
CA ILE A 63 0.59 -5.86 38.78
C ILE A 63 1.97 -6.52 38.72
N THR A 64 2.00 -7.85 38.82
CA THR A 64 3.24 -8.63 38.81
C THR A 64 3.67 -9.09 37.42
N THR A 65 2.78 -9.06 36.42
CA THR A 65 3.09 -9.50 35.06
C THR A 65 3.42 -8.31 34.15
N PRO A 66 4.51 -8.37 33.37
CA PRO A 66 4.96 -7.26 32.53
C PRO A 66 3.93 -6.90 31.44
N ASP A 67 3.18 -7.88 30.93
CA ASP A 67 2.17 -7.66 29.88
C ASP A 67 0.95 -6.88 30.39
N LEU A 68 0.46 -7.21 31.60
CA LEU A 68 -0.62 -6.45 32.22
C LEU A 68 -0.14 -5.04 32.58
N TYR A 69 1.09 -4.90 33.06
CA TYR A 69 1.66 -3.59 33.38
C TYR A 69 1.71 -2.70 32.13
N LEU A 70 2.20 -3.24 31.00
CA LEU A 70 2.24 -2.51 29.73
C LEU A 70 0.84 -2.17 29.22
N LEU A 71 -0.13 -3.08 29.36
CA LEU A 71 -1.52 -2.82 28.99
C LEU A 71 -2.10 -1.66 29.78
N HIS A 72 -1.88 -1.62 31.09
CA HIS A 72 -2.33 -0.53 31.95
C HIS A 72 -1.58 0.77 31.70
N TYR A 73 -0.27 0.71 31.46
CA TYR A 73 0.53 1.86 31.05
C TYR A 73 -0.01 2.47 29.74
N CYS A 74 -0.32 1.64 28.76
CA CYS A 74 -0.85 2.10 27.47
C CYS A 74 -2.30 2.56 27.51
N ALA A 75 -3.08 2.21 28.53
CA ALA A 75 -4.42 2.75 28.73
C ALA A 75 -4.41 4.23 29.13
N ASN A 76 -3.35 4.69 29.81
CA ASN A 76 -3.17 6.08 30.19
C ASN A 76 -1.67 6.42 30.30
N PRO A 77 -0.95 6.55 29.17
CA PRO A 77 0.48 6.73 29.20
C PRO A 77 0.83 8.11 29.76
N PRO A 78 1.87 8.21 30.61
CA PRO A 78 2.36 9.50 31.09
C PRO A 78 2.85 10.38 29.93
N ASN A 79 2.73 11.70 30.10
CA ASN A 79 3.15 12.66 29.07
C ASN A 79 4.67 12.91 29.07
N ASP A 80 5.33 12.63 30.20
CA ASP A 80 6.72 12.95 30.50
C ASP A 80 7.67 11.76 30.33
N SER A 81 7.17 10.53 30.20
CA SER A 81 8.02 9.35 30.05
C SER A 81 7.68 8.48 28.84
N CYS A 82 8.70 7.78 28.34
CA CYS A 82 8.60 6.82 27.24
C CYS A 82 9.40 5.55 27.55
N ALA A 83 9.35 5.09 28.80
CA ALA A 83 10.18 3.98 29.28
C ALA A 83 9.98 2.67 28.49
N PHE A 84 8.77 2.44 27.96
CA PHE A 84 8.39 1.22 27.25
C PHE A 84 8.25 1.39 25.73
N GLY A 85 8.62 2.56 25.20
CA GLY A 85 8.40 2.91 23.79
C GLY A 85 6.95 3.30 23.49
N TYR A 86 6.61 3.27 22.20
CA TYR A 86 5.28 3.63 21.72
C TYR A 86 4.23 2.60 22.11
N CYS A 87 3.09 3.07 22.61
CA CYS A 87 1.93 2.23 22.89
C CYS A 87 1.17 1.93 21.60
N SER A 88 0.93 0.64 21.35
CA SER A 88 0.17 0.13 20.22
C SER A 88 -1.20 0.82 20.09
N ASN A 89 -1.52 1.29 18.88
CA ASN A 89 -2.88 1.68 18.52
C ASN A 89 -3.50 0.59 17.63
N PRO A 90 -4.38 -0.28 18.18
CA PRO A 90 -4.83 -1.45 17.47
C PRO A 90 -5.78 -1.14 16.30
N ASP A 91 -6.36 0.06 16.25
CA ASP A 91 -7.39 0.42 15.28
C ASP A 91 -6.82 0.95 13.97
N VAL A 92 -5.69 1.66 14.03
CA VAL A 92 -5.16 2.37 12.85
C VAL A 92 -3.93 1.68 12.27
N ALA A 93 -3.08 1.12 13.12
CA ALA A 93 -1.75 0.69 12.72
C ALA A 93 -1.41 -0.70 13.23
N SER A 94 -2.38 -1.50 13.66
CA SER A 94 -2.13 -2.87 14.09
C SER A 94 -1.58 -3.79 12.99
N PRO A 95 -0.92 -4.91 13.35
CA PRO A 95 -0.47 -5.91 12.39
C PRO A 95 -1.57 -6.39 11.44
N ALA A 96 -2.79 -6.60 11.94
CA ALA A 96 -3.91 -7.04 11.11
C ALA A 96 -4.30 -6.01 10.04
N VAL A 97 -4.39 -4.73 10.43
CA VAL A 97 -4.72 -3.62 9.52
C VAL A 97 -3.60 -3.45 8.48
N ARG A 98 -2.33 -3.53 8.89
CA ARG A 98 -1.18 -3.47 7.98
C ARG A 98 -1.19 -4.60 6.96
N TYR A 99 -1.21 -5.86 7.41
CA TYR A 99 -1.18 -7.01 6.52
C TYR A 99 -2.42 -7.08 5.62
N SER A 100 -3.59 -6.69 6.13
CA SER A 100 -4.80 -6.51 5.32
C SER A 100 -4.59 -5.49 4.20
N THR A 101 -4.03 -4.34 4.55
CA THR A 101 -3.79 -3.25 3.59
C THR A 101 -2.73 -3.64 2.55
N TYR A 102 -1.65 -4.31 2.97
CA TYR A 102 -0.63 -4.85 2.06
C TYR A 102 -1.25 -5.80 1.05
N PHE A 103 -1.99 -6.77 1.56
CA PHE A 103 -2.65 -7.78 0.73
C PHE A 103 -3.64 -7.13 -0.24
N THR A 104 -4.54 -6.30 0.28
CA THR A 104 -5.56 -5.59 -0.51
C THR A 104 -4.93 -4.71 -1.59
N SER A 105 -3.85 -3.98 -1.27
CA SER A 105 -3.16 -3.13 -2.23
C SER A 105 -2.51 -3.95 -3.36
N VAL A 106 -1.80 -5.03 -3.02
CA VAL A 106 -1.15 -5.90 -4.02
C VAL A 106 -2.20 -6.54 -4.92
N VAL A 107 -3.27 -7.10 -4.34
CA VAL A 107 -4.32 -7.77 -5.10
C VAL A 107 -5.10 -6.80 -5.96
N SER A 108 -5.44 -5.62 -5.44
CA SER A 108 -6.12 -4.59 -6.22
C SER A 108 -5.25 -4.09 -7.38
N ALA A 109 -3.92 -4.01 -7.19
CA ALA A 109 -3.00 -3.67 -8.27
C ALA A 109 -2.97 -4.74 -9.37
N ILE A 110 -3.02 -6.02 -8.99
CA ILE A 110 -3.16 -7.14 -9.94
C ILE A 110 -4.47 -7.01 -10.71
N LEU A 111 -5.59 -6.80 -10.01
CA LEU A 111 -6.91 -6.68 -10.63
C LEU A 111 -6.99 -5.49 -11.59
N VAL A 112 -6.51 -4.32 -11.20
CA VAL A 112 -6.45 -3.13 -12.07
C VAL A 112 -5.61 -3.40 -13.33
N LEU A 113 -4.50 -4.16 -13.21
CA LEU A 113 -3.63 -4.45 -14.35
C LEU A 113 -4.09 -5.64 -15.21
N TYR A 114 -4.88 -6.59 -14.70
CA TYR A 114 -5.21 -7.82 -15.45
C TYR A 114 -6.71 -8.03 -15.69
N SER A 115 -7.59 -7.33 -14.96
CA SER A 115 -9.05 -7.42 -15.08
C SER A 115 -9.64 -6.05 -15.44
N PRO A 116 -9.65 -5.64 -16.73
CA PRO A 116 -10.22 -4.36 -17.13
C PRO A 116 -11.76 -4.30 -16.95
N GLU A 117 -12.41 -5.45 -16.93
CA GLU A 117 -13.87 -5.58 -16.75
C GLU A 117 -14.30 -5.08 -15.37
N GLU A 118 -13.57 -5.49 -14.32
CA GLU A 118 -13.82 -5.22 -12.89
C GLU A 118 -13.07 -4.00 -12.35
N LEU A 119 -12.48 -3.21 -13.25
CA LEU A 119 -11.61 -2.11 -12.88
C LEU A 119 -12.36 -1.01 -12.09
N GLY A 120 -13.64 -0.78 -12.39
CA GLY A 120 -14.48 0.22 -11.70
C GLY A 120 -14.77 -0.13 -10.24
N SER A 121 -15.17 -1.37 -9.96
CA SER A 121 -15.46 -1.83 -8.60
C SER A 121 -14.19 -1.91 -7.75
N THR A 122 -13.10 -2.42 -8.32
CA THR A 122 -11.79 -2.48 -7.66
C THR A 122 -11.27 -1.08 -7.31
N PHE A 123 -11.41 -0.13 -8.24
CA PHE A 123 -11.04 1.27 -8.00
C PHE A 123 -11.85 1.88 -6.85
N ALA A 124 -13.18 1.74 -6.87
CA ALA A 124 -14.04 2.28 -5.83
C ALA A 124 -13.70 1.68 -4.44
N ALA A 125 -13.47 0.37 -4.37
CA ALA A 125 -13.06 -0.31 -3.14
C ALA A 125 -11.71 0.20 -2.62
N GLN A 126 -10.73 0.38 -3.50
CA GLN A 126 -9.41 0.90 -3.12
C GLN A 126 -9.50 2.35 -2.61
N ILE A 127 -10.22 3.23 -3.31
CA ILE A 127 -10.40 4.62 -2.89
C ILE A 127 -11.11 4.69 -1.54
N LEU A 128 -12.18 3.90 -1.35
CA LEU A 128 -12.89 3.83 -0.08
C LEU A 128 -11.96 3.38 1.06
N ASN A 129 -11.13 2.36 0.84
CA ASN A 129 -10.17 1.88 1.84
C ASN A 129 -9.15 2.97 2.21
N VAL A 130 -8.58 3.66 1.22
CA VAL A 130 -7.61 4.74 1.44
C VAL A 130 -8.24 5.90 2.22
N TYR A 131 -9.44 6.34 1.84
CA TYR A 131 -10.14 7.40 2.55
C TYR A 131 -10.55 6.98 3.97
N SER A 132 -10.94 5.73 4.17
CA SER A 132 -11.26 5.20 5.50
C SER A 132 -10.04 5.28 6.43
N LEU A 133 -8.85 4.90 5.96
CA LEU A 133 -7.61 5.02 6.73
C LEU A 133 -7.27 6.48 7.06
N ILE A 134 -7.38 7.39 6.08
CA ILE A 134 -7.12 8.81 6.28
C ILE A 134 -8.09 9.42 7.30
N VAL A 135 -9.39 9.14 7.17
CA VAL A 135 -10.43 9.64 8.09
C VAL A 135 -10.26 9.06 9.49
N ALA A 136 -9.98 7.76 9.61
CA ALA A 136 -9.68 7.14 10.90
C ALA A 136 -8.47 7.79 11.58
N ALA A 137 -7.39 8.04 10.83
CA ALA A 137 -6.21 8.73 11.33
C ALA A 137 -6.55 10.17 11.77
N MET A 138 -7.29 10.95 10.98
CA MET A 138 -7.71 12.30 11.35
C MET A 138 -8.55 12.33 12.63
N ILE A 139 -9.50 11.41 12.78
CA ILE A 139 -10.33 11.30 14.00
C ILE A 139 -9.46 10.90 15.20
N ALA A 140 -8.52 9.98 15.03
CA ALA A 140 -7.63 9.55 16.11
C ALA A 140 -6.66 10.67 16.54
N ILE A 141 -6.16 11.46 15.60
CA ILE A 141 -5.36 12.67 15.86
C ILE A 141 -6.21 13.71 16.62
N ALA A 142 -7.43 13.98 16.15
CA ALA A 142 -8.33 14.94 16.79
C ALA A 142 -8.73 14.55 18.23
N LYS A 143 -8.74 13.26 18.54
CA LYS A 143 -8.98 12.74 19.89
C LYS A 143 -7.73 12.65 20.76
N HIS A 144 -6.56 13.05 20.26
CA HIS A 144 -5.27 12.89 20.95
C HIS A 144 -4.96 11.43 21.33
N ASN A 145 -5.49 10.46 20.57
CA ASN A 145 -5.32 9.01 20.83
C ASN A 145 -4.32 8.36 19.86
N LEU A 146 -3.69 9.15 18.98
CA LEU A 146 -2.72 8.67 18.02
C LEU A 146 -1.35 9.26 18.34
N THR A 147 -0.34 8.39 18.41
CA THR A 147 1.05 8.85 18.50
C THR A 147 1.53 9.30 17.12
N LYS A 148 2.58 10.12 17.07
CA LYS A 148 3.18 10.60 15.82
C LYS A 148 3.60 9.45 14.89
N LEU A 149 4.20 8.39 15.46
CA LEU A 149 4.59 7.18 14.73
C LEU A 149 3.39 6.53 14.03
N HIS A 150 2.31 6.25 14.78
CA HIS A 150 1.13 5.58 14.21
C HIS A 150 0.43 6.45 13.16
N SER A 151 0.50 7.78 13.28
CA SER A 151 0.01 8.71 12.27
C SER A 151 0.78 8.61 10.96
N VAL A 152 2.12 8.63 11.02
CA VAL A 152 2.99 8.48 9.84
C VAL A 152 2.79 7.09 9.21
N MET A 153 2.63 6.07 10.04
CA MET A 153 2.36 4.69 9.62
C MET A 153 1.01 4.58 8.89
N ALA A 154 -0.07 5.12 9.45
CA ALA A 154 -1.39 5.17 8.82
C ALA A 154 -1.36 5.85 7.45
N LEU A 155 -0.63 6.96 7.37
CA LEU A 155 -0.47 7.70 6.14
C LEU A 155 0.36 6.93 5.11
N THR A 156 1.42 6.24 5.54
CA THR A 156 2.23 5.35 4.71
C THR A 156 1.39 4.20 4.14
N LEU A 157 0.46 3.64 4.95
CA LEU A 157 -0.49 2.63 4.48
C LEU A 157 -1.44 3.17 3.40
N ALA A 158 -1.97 4.38 3.62
CA ALA A 158 -2.85 5.06 2.68
C ALA A 158 -2.12 5.40 1.36
N ALA A 159 -0.85 5.82 1.45
CA ALA A 159 0.03 6.13 0.33
C ALA A 159 0.64 4.89 -0.34
N SER A 160 -0.12 3.80 -0.45
CA SER A 160 0.38 2.57 -1.08
C SER A 160 0.82 2.80 -2.54
N PRO A 161 1.69 1.93 -3.11
CA PRO A 161 2.13 2.06 -4.50
C PRO A 161 0.97 2.09 -5.51
N LEU A 162 -0.14 1.39 -5.21
CA LEU A 162 -1.35 1.45 -6.03
C LEU A 162 -2.00 2.84 -5.98
N SER A 163 -2.11 3.45 -4.81
CA SER A 163 -2.66 4.80 -4.67
C SER A 163 -1.83 5.83 -5.43
N ILE A 164 -0.49 5.75 -5.35
CA ILE A 164 0.43 6.59 -6.12
C ILE A 164 0.28 6.35 -7.62
N TYR A 165 0.16 5.09 -8.04
CA TYR A 165 -0.08 4.73 -9.42
C TYR A 165 -1.38 5.36 -9.95
N LEU A 166 -2.47 5.33 -9.18
CA LEU A 166 -3.73 5.99 -9.56
C LEU A 166 -3.56 7.50 -9.72
N VAL A 167 -2.84 8.15 -8.81
CA VAL A 167 -2.52 9.59 -8.90
C VAL A 167 -1.76 9.91 -10.19
N VAL A 168 -0.69 9.16 -10.50
CA VAL A 168 0.09 9.32 -11.73
C VAL A 168 -0.78 9.14 -12.97
N TYR A 169 -1.70 8.18 -12.96
CA TYR A 169 -2.62 7.95 -14.08
C TYR A 169 -3.59 9.10 -14.28
N VAL A 170 -4.17 9.64 -13.21
CA VAL A 170 -5.06 10.81 -13.31
C VAL A 170 -4.32 12.01 -13.90
N PHE A 171 -3.08 12.28 -13.45
CA PHE A 171 -2.26 13.32 -14.06
C PHE A 171 -2.04 13.08 -15.56
N ARG A 172 -1.70 11.85 -15.97
CA ARG A 172 -1.52 11.52 -17.39
C ARG A 172 -2.79 11.71 -18.22
N THR A 173 -3.95 11.35 -17.67
CA THR A 173 -5.24 11.54 -18.35
C THR A 173 -5.61 13.02 -18.45
N ILE A 174 -5.26 13.85 -17.47
CA ILE A 174 -5.42 15.33 -17.56
C ILE A 174 -4.59 15.90 -18.71
N PHE A 175 -3.39 15.36 -18.96
CA PHE A 175 -2.56 15.73 -20.11
C PHE A 175 -2.99 15.09 -21.44
N GLY A 176 -4.20 14.55 -21.53
CA GLY A 176 -4.78 14.04 -22.79
C GLY A 176 -4.16 12.74 -23.30
N SER A 177 -3.42 12.01 -22.48
CA SER A 177 -2.95 10.67 -22.87
C SER A 177 -4.08 9.66 -22.75
N HIS A 178 -4.39 8.94 -23.83
CA HIS A 178 -5.25 7.76 -23.76
C HIS A 178 -4.59 6.69 -22.89
N THR A 179 -5.33 6.19 -21.91
CA THR A 179 -4.86 5.18 -20.98
C THR A 179 -5.82 4.02 -20.89
N ARG A 180 -5.33 2.88 -20.41
CA ARG A 180 -6.20 1.73 -20.13
C ARG A 180 -7.26 2.03 -19.05
N LEU A 181 -7.00 3.03 -18.21
CA LEU A 181 -7.90 3.48 -17.15
C LEU A 181 -8.96 4.47 -17.66
N ASP A 182 -9.09 4.67 -18.97
CA ASP A 182 -10.11 5.57 -19.55
C ASP A 182 -11.55 5.12 -19.21
N LYS A 183 -11.79 3.86 -18.85
CA LYS A 183 -13.10 3.44 -18.32
C LYS A 183 -13.45 4.11 -16.97
N VAL A 184 -12.46 4.40 -16.13
CA VAL A 184 -12.65 5.01 -14.79
C VAL A 184 -12.31 6.49 -14.76
N PHE A 185 -11.31 6.91 -15.52
CA PHE A 185 -10.87 8.30 -15.61
C PHE A 185 -11.21 8.95 -16.95
N GLY A 186 -12.05 8.36 -17.79
CA GLY A 186 -12.42 8.91 -19.10
C GLY A 186 -13.21 10.21 -19.03
N ASN A 187 -13.62 10.69 -20.20
CA ASN A 187 -14.42 11.91 -20.31
C ASN A 187 -15.74 11.74 -19.54
N GLY A 188 -16.11 12.75 -18.74
CA GLY A 188 -17.28 12.72 -17.87
C GLY A 188 -17.06 12.19 -16.45
N GLN A 189 -15.95 11.48 -16.16
CA GLN A 189 -15.66 10.90 -14.84
C GLN A 189 -14.95 11.90 -13.90
N TYR A 190 -15.47 13.12 -13.77
CA TYR A 190 -14.84 14.20 -13.00
C TYR A 190 -14.75 13.90 -11.50
N LEU A 191 -15.74 13.19 -10.94
CA LEU A 191 -15.75 12.80 -9.53
C LEU A 191 -14.56 11.91 -9.19
N ASN A 192 -14.32 10.85 -9.97
CA ASN A 192 -13.22 9.90 -9.74
C ASN A 192 -11.86 10.59 -9.85
N ARG A 193 -11.69 11.48 -10.84
CA ARG A 193 -10.46 12.28 -10.99
C ARG A 193 -10.26 13.19 -9.76
N SER A 194 -11.31 13.89 -9.33
CA SER A 194 -11.25 14.81 -8.19
C SER A 194 -10.93 14.07 -6.88
N LEU A 195 -11.54 12.91 -6.65
CA LEU A 195 -11.28 12.08 -5.48
C LEU A 195 -9.83 11.62 -5.41
N VAL A 196 -9.22 11.24 -6.54
CA VAL A 196 -7.80 10.85 -6.56
C VAL A 196 -6.88 12.06 -6.38
N ILE A 197 -7.20 13.19 -7.02
CA ILE A 197 -6.40 14.42 -6.89
C ILE A 197 -6.42 14.93 -5.44
N LEU A 198 -7.57 14.87 -4.77
CA LEU A 198 -7.76 15.29 -3.38
C LEU A 198 -6.92 14.45 -2.39
N LEU A 199 -6.53 13.22 -2.73
CA LEU A 199 -5.63 12.42 -1.90
C LEU A 199 -4.27 13.10 -1.70
N VAL A 200 -3.74 13.76 -2.72
CA VAL A 200 -2.42 14.39 -2.67
C VAL A 200 -2.32 15.49 -1.61
N PRO A 201 -3.18 16.54 -1.61
CA PRO A 201 -3.14 17.57 -0.57
C PRO A 201 -3.53 17.02 0.80
N LEU A 202 -4.41 16.00 0.90
CA LEU A 202 -4.70 15.35 2.18
C LEU A 202 -3.45 14.65 2.74
N TRP A 203 -2.71 13.92 1.91
CA TRP A 203 -1.47 13.29 2.34
C TRP A 203 -0.41 14.31 2.73
N VAL A 204 -0.16 15.30 1.87
CA VAL A 204 0.83 16.36 2.15
C VAL A 204 0.43 17.15 3.39
N GLY A 205 -0.86 17.43 3.58
CA GLY A 205 -1.39 18.15 4.74
C GLY A 205 -1.17 17.38 6.04
N ILE A 206 -1.55 16.10 6.09
CA ILE A 206 -1.35 15.26 7.28
C ILE A 206 0.15 15.05 7.54
N LEU A 207 0.94 14.80 6.50
CA LEU A 207 2.40 14.64 6.64
C LEU A 207 3.04 15.91 7.20
N SER A 208 2.71 17.06 6.62
CA SER A 208 3.20 18.36 7.08
C SER A 208 2.77 18.61 8.52
N PHE A 209 1.53 18.30 8.87
CA PHE A 209 1.01 18.39 10.22
C PHE A 209 1.78 17.50 11.20
N THR A 210 2.06 16.24 10.85
CA THR A 210 2.88 15.34 11.69
C THR A 210 4.34 15.78 11.79
N ALA A 211 4.86 16.49 10.80
CA ALA A 211 6.24 16.99 10.80
C ALA A 211 6.42 18.23 11.70
N LEU A 212 5.35 18.97 12.01
CA LEU A 212 5.43 20.13 12.90
C LEU A 212 5.87 19.73 14.32
N PRO A 213 6.57 20.63 15.04
CA PRO A 213 6.98 20.39 16.42
C PRO A 213 5.77 20.33 17.37
N SER A 214 5.89 19.52 18.42
CA SER A 214 4.83 19.21 19.40
C SER A 214 4.39 20.41 20.26
N SER A 215 5.07 21.56 20.18
CA SER A 215 4.71 22.76 20.93
C SER A 215 3.36 23.36 20.54
N VAL A 216 2.88 23.07 19.33
CA VAL A 216 1.59 23.59 18.83
C VAL A 216 0.47 22.57 18.98
N TRP A 217 0.80 21.26 18.90
CA TRP A 217 -0.17 20.17 18.93
C TRP A 217 0.38 18.97 19.70
N GLN A 218 -0.37 18.52 20.70
CA GLN A 218 0.02 17.39 21.54
C GLN A 218 -0.48 16.09 20.89
N PHE A 219 0.44 15.32 20.29
CA PHE A 219 0.21 13.90 20.00
C PHE A 219 0.21 13.11 21.31
N ALA A 220 -0.40 11.92 21.29
CA ALA A 220 -0.25 11.00 22.40
C ALA A 220 1.24 10.66 22.60
N GLN A 221 1.70 10.63 23.86
CA GLN A 221 3.06 10.28 24.26
C GLN A 221 4.15 11.17 23.65
N ALA A 222 4.02 12.50 23.81
CA ALA A 222 4.99 13.47 23.30
C ALA A 222 6.44 13.21 23.76
N ALA A 223 6.65 12.64 24.96
CA ALA A 223 7.99 12.22 25.42
C ALA A 223 8.69 11.22 24.48
N CYS A 224 7.92 10.37 23.79
CA CYS A 224 8.44 9.41 22.83
C CYS A 224 8.95 10.05 21.53
N ASP A 225 8.60 11.31 21.25
CA ASP A 225 9.05 11.99 20.02
C ASP A 225 10.58 12.15 19.97
N SER A 226 11.26 12.14 21.12
CA SER A 226 12.73 12.11 21.20
C SER A 226 13.32 10.86 20.52
N ILE A 227 12.69 9.69 20.69
CA ILE A 227 13.06 8.43 20.04
C ILE A 227 12.85 8.56 18.53
N SER A 228 11.75 9.16 18.11
CA SER A 228 11.48 9.38 16.69
C SER A 228 12.42 10.40 16.05
N ALA A 229 12.85 11.42 16.78
CA ALA A 229 13.79 12.42 16.29
C ALA A 229 15.20 11.85 16.14
N HIS A 230 15.62 10.94 17.03
CA HIS A 230 16.94 10.33 16.97
C HIS A 230 17.08 9.28 15.87
N ASN A 231 16.00 8.58 15.54
CA ASN A 231 16.00 7.47 14.58
C ASN A 231 15.61 7.87 13.15
N ASP A 232 15.68 9.16 12.77
CA ASP A 232 15.33 9.66 11.42
C ASP A 232 14.03 9.04 10.85
N VAL A 233 13.02 8.87 11.70
CA VAL A 233 11.77 8.18 11.37
C VAL A 233 11.08 8.76 10.13
N PRO A 234 10.97 10.09 9.96
CA PRO A 234 10.44 10.65 8.72
C PRO A 234 11.27 10.21 7.51
N GLY A 235 12.58 10.05 7.66
CA GLY A 235 13.46 9.52 6.63
C GLY A 235 13.03 8.12 6.17
N TYR A 236 12.85 7.18 7.10
CA TYR A 236 12.46 5.81 6.76
C TYR A 236 11.09 5.69 6.07
N PHE A 237 10.15 6.57 6.42
CA PHE A 237 8.81 6.53 5.83
C PHE A 237 8.68 7.38 4.58
N ILE A 238 9.39 8.51 4.46
CA ILE A 238 9.26 9.49 3.36
C ILE A 238 10.29 9.24 2.25
N ILE A 239 11.53 8.85 2.59
CA ILE A 239 12.60 8.66 1.59
C ILE A 239 12.29 7.55 0.59
N PRO A 240 11.70 6.40 0.97
CA PRO A 240 11.32 5.38 -0.01
C PRO A 240 10.30 5.88 -1.04
N PHE A 241 9.45 6.85 -0.67
CA PHE A 241 8.52 7.50 -1.60
C PHE A 241 9.19 8.53 -2.52
N LEU A 242 10.21 9.25 -2.03
CA LEU A 242 10.92 10.27 -2.81
C LEU A 242 12.03 9.67 -3.69
N ILE A 243 12.64 8.58 -3.25
CA ILE A 243 13.76 7.95 -3.93
C ILE A 243 13.46 6.45 -3.99
N CYS A 244 12.80 6.02 -5.06
CA CYS A 244 12.47 4.61 -5.37
C CYS A 244 13.68 3.63 -5.36
N PHE A 245 14.89 4.07 -4.98
CA PHE A 245 16.14 3.34 -5.14
C PHE A 245 17.20 3.51 -4.03
N ALA A 246 17.06 4.42 -3.05
CA ALA A 246 18.22 4.81 -2.21
C ALA A 246 18.48 3.94 -0.98
N VAL A 247 17.47 3.29 -0.40
CA VAL A 247 17.65 2.56 0.87
C VAL A 247 17.03 1.18 0.73
N PHE A 248 17.82 0.24 0.18
CA PHE A 248 17.48 -1.17 0.27
C PHE A 248 18.17 -1.73 1.52
N PRO A 249 17.44 -2.36 2.45
CA PRO A 249 18.10 -3.16 3.48
C PRO A 249 18.98 -4.20 2.79
N ILE A 250 20.16 -4.48 3.36
CA ILE A 250 21.17 -5.37 2.76
C ILE A 250 20.55 -6.74 2.41
N GLU A 251 19.58 -7.19 3.23
CA GLU A 251 18.82 -8.42 3.06
C GLU A 251 17.97 -8.45 1.78
N ALA A 252 17.44 -7.29 1.35
CA ALA A 252 16.74 -7.15 0.07
C ALA A 252 17.70 -7.19 -1.13
N GLY A 253 19.02 -7.19 -0.91
CA GLY A 253 20.04 -7.18 -1.95
C GLY A 253 19.97 -8.38 -2.89
N THR A 254 19.56 -9.56 -2.41
CA THR A 254 19.45 -10.77 -3.24
C THR A 254 18.29 -10.67 -4.24
N ILE A 255 17.09 -10.35 -3.77
CA ILE A 255 15.89 -10.17 -4.61
C ILE A 255 16.13 -9.03 -5.61
N THR A 256 16.66 -7.93 -5.11
CA THR A 256 17.00 -6.75 -5.90
C THR A 256 18.06 -7.09 -6.96
N GLY A 257 19.10 -7.86 -6.60
CA GLY A 257 20.13 -8.33 -7.52
C GLY A 257 19.60 -9.23 -8.63
N VAL A 258 18.75 -10.21 -8.30
CA VAL A 258 18.10 -11.08 -9.31
C VAL A 258 17.22 -10.24 -10.25
N PHE A 259 16.49 -9.28 -9.71
CA PHE A 259 15.67 -8.37 -10.50
C PHE A 259 16.49 -7.47 -11.42
N PHE A 260 17.60 -6.90 -10.93
CA PHE A 260 18.55 -6.14 -11.75
C PHE A 260 19.18 -6.99 -12.86
N LEU A 261 19.55 -8.23 -12.58
CA LEU A 261 20.06 -9.18 -13.58
C LEU A 261 19.02 -9.47 -14.66
N ALA A 262 17.76 -9.67 -14.28
CA ALA A 262 16.66 -9.88 -15.23
C ALA A 262 16.46 -8.64 -16.14
N TRP A 263 16.50 -7.44 -15.55
CA TRP A 263 16.46 -6.18 -16.30
C TRP A 263 17.63 -5.99 -17.25
N ALA A 264 18.85 -6.19 -16.75
CA ALA A 264 20.07 -6.07 -17.54
C ALA A 264 20.03 -7.02 -18.74
N THR A 265 19.59 -8.26 -18.52
CA THR A 265 19.42 -9.27 -19.58
C THR A 265 18.38 -8.82 -20.62
N ALA A 266 17.24 -8.29 -20.18
CA ALA A 266 16.18 -7.82 -21.08
C ALA A 266 16.63 -6.59 -21.91
N ILE A 267 17.29 -5.62 -21.28
CA ILE A 267 17.86 -4.45 -21.97
C ILE A 267 18.92 -4.91 -22.97
N PHE A 268 19.81 -5.82 -22.59
CA PHE A 268 20.84 -6.34 -23.46
C PHE A 268 20.26 -7.04 -24.70
N ARG A 269 19.22 -7.87 -24.52
CA ARG A 269 18.53 -8.53 -25.64
C ARG A 269 17.79 -7.55 -26.55
N LEU A 270 17.23 -6.47 -26.00
CA LEU A 270 16.48 -5.46 -26.74
C LEU A 270 17.34 -4.30 -27.26
N ARG A 271 18.66 -4.35 -27.10
CA ARG A 271 19.57 -3.25 -27.47
C ARG A 271 19.41 -2.81 -28.93
N GLY A 272 19.18 -3.74 -29.86
CA GLY A 272 19.00 -3.42 -31.27
C GLY A 272 17.76 -2.55 -31.55
N LYS A 273 16.70 -2.71 -30.74
CA LYS A 273 15.47 -1.91 -30.84
C LYS A 273 15.56 -0.60 -30.06
N ILE A 274 16.17 -0.63 -28.87
CA ILE A 274 16.31 0.55 -28.01
C ILE A 274 17.21 1.62 -28.64
N TRP A 275 18.33 1.21 -29.29
CA TRP A 275 19.33 2.12 -29.86
C TRP A 275 19.11 2.46 -31.35
N GLN A 276 17.90 2.30 -31.90
CA GLN A 276 17.62 2.71 -33.27
C GLN A 276 17.76 4.23 -33.43
N ARG A 277 18.63 4.64 -34.36
CA ARG A 277 19.12 6.02 -34.54
C ARG A 277 18.05 7.02 -35.01
N GLN A 278 16.91 6.53 -35.48
CA GLN A 278 15.95 7.29 -36.27
C GLN A 278 15.06 8.24 -35.47
N ASN A 279 14.94 8.06 -34.16
CA ASN A 279 14.21 9.01 -33.30
C ASN A 279 15.18 9.60 -32.26
N ARG A 280 15.72 10.79 -32.48
CA ARG A 280 16.59 11.47 -31.50
C ARG A 280 15.82 12.20 -30.39
N LEU A 281 14.52 12.44 -30.59
CA LEU A 281 13.70 13.32 -29.75
C LEU A 281 13.13 12.70 -28.46
N PHE A 282 13.22 11.38 -28.26
CA PHE A 282 12.67 10.76 -27.05
C PHE A 282 13.79 10.43 -26.06
N PRO A 283 13.64 10.75 -24.75
CA PRO A 283 14.67 10.49 -23.76
C PRO A 283 15.03 9.01 -23.72
N LEU A 284 16.33 8.71 -23.80
CA LEU A 284 16.88 7.34 -23.81
C LEU A 284 16.32 6.48 -22.67
N LEU A 285 16.17 7.06 -21.47
CA LEU A 285 15.63 6.41 -20.28
C LEU A 285 14.19 5.90 -20.49
N GLY A 286 13.32 6.69 -21.12
CA GLY A 286 11.93 6.31 -21.37
C GLY A 286 11.82 5.10 -22.31
N ARG A 287 12.73 4.97 -23.28
CA ARG A 287 12.79 3.81 -24.18
C ARG A 287 13.37 2.58 -23.51
N MET A 288 14.45 2.76 -22.73
CA MET A 288 15.06 1.69 -21.95
C MET A 288 14.06 1.07 -20.98
N TRP A 289 13.10 1.85 -20.47
CA TRP A 289 12.02 1.36 -19.63
C TRP A 289 10.86 0.72 -20.43
N ARG A 290 10.29 1.45 -21.40
CA ARG A 290 9.09 0.98 -22.13
C ARG A 290 9.34 -0.29 -22.94
N GLN A 291 10.45 -0.38 -23.68
CA GLN A 291 10.71 -1.49 -24.60
C GLN A 291 10.77 -2.86 -23.87
N PRO A 292 11.52 -3.03 -22.76
CA PRO A 292 11.49 -4.27 -21.99
C PRO A 292 10.13 -4.58 -21.37
N ILE A 293 9.43 -3.57 -20.87
CA ILE A 293 8.12 -3.74 -20.21
C ILE A 293 7.03 -4.17 -21.18
N ASP A 294 7.03 -3.60 -22.39
CA ASP A 294 6.07 -3.94 -23.43
C ASP A 294 6.35 -5.34 -24.00
N HIS A 295 7.62 -5.75 -24.07
CA HIS A 295 8.02 -7.05 -24.61
C HIS A 295 7.98 -8.20 -23.60
N TYR A 296 8.21 -7.91 -22.32
CA TYR A 296 8.26 -8.91 -21.25
C TYR A 296 7.20 -8.61 -20.18
N PRO A 297 5.99 -9.18 -20.31
CA PRO A 297 4.89 -8.98 -19.36
C PRO A 297 5.25 -9.32 -17.91
N PHE A 298 6.14 -10.29 -17.69
CA PHE A 298 6.64 -10.62 -16.35
C PHE A 298 7.50 -9.50 -15.75
N LEU A 299 8.39 -8.89 -16.54
CA LEU A 299 9.16 -7.74 -16.06
C LEU A 299 8.21 -6.59 -15.73
N ARG A 300 7.22 -6.31 -16.60
CA ARG A 300 6.17 -5.33 -16.28
C ARG A 300 5.47 -5.61 -14.96
N PHE A 301 5.09 -6.86 -14.72
CA PHE A 301 4.46 -7.26 -13.46
C PHE A 301 5.38 -6.99 -12.27
N CYS A 302 6.62 -7.47 -12.34
CA CYS A 302 7.57 -7.32 -11.26
C CYS A 302 7.96 -5.86 -11.03
N THR A 303 7.98 -5.02 -12.06
CA THR A 303 8.41 -3.62 -11.96
C THR A 303 7.32 -2.67 -11.52
N VAL A 304 6.11 -2.86 -12.04
CA VAL A 304 5.00 -1.95 -11.80
C VAL A 304 4.22 -2.35 -10.54
N ILE A 305 4.12 -3.65 -10.27
CA ILE A 305 3.33 -4.16 -9.14
C ILE A 305 4.26 -4.65 -8.04
N LEU A 306 4.96 -5.76 -8.25
CA LEU A 306 5.58 -6.50 -7.15
C LEU A 306 6.70 -5.71 -6.45
N GLY A 307 7.62 -5.14 -7.22
CA GLY A 307 8.79 -4.42 -6.71
C GLY A 307 8.41 -3.26 -5.79
N PRO A 308 7.62 -2.27 -6.26
CA PRO A 308 7.18 -1.17 -5.42
C PRO A 308 6.45 -1.62 -4.14
N HIS A 309 5.60 -2.66 -4.21
CA HIS A 309 4.91 -3.19 -3.03
C HIS A 309 5.86 -3.89 -2.05
N VAL A 310 6.79 -4.70 -2.53
CA VAL A 310 7.79 -5.36 -1.67
C VAL A 310 8.66 -4.32 -0.98
N ILE A 311 9.14 -3.30 -1.71
CA ILE A 311 9.94 -2.20 -1.14
C ILE A 311 9.14 -1.45 -0.08
N TRP A 312 7.88 -1.12 -0.39
CA TRP A 312 7.00 -0.41 0.54
C TRP A 312 6.73 -1.25 1.81
N ILE A 313 6.38 -2.53 1.67
CA ILE A 313 6.15 -3.44 2.82
C ILE A 313 7.42 -3.57 3.67
N LEU A 314 8.57 -3.82 3.05
CA LEU A 314 9.84 -4.00 3.76
C LEU A 314 10.23 -2.74 4.53
N ASN A 315 10.19 -1.56 3.89
CA ASN A 315 10.52 -0.31 4.58
C ASN A 315 9.56 -0.03 5.75
N THR A 316 8.28 -0.33 5.54
CA THR A 316 7.25 -0.11 6.55
C THR A 316 7.45 -1.04 7.76
N GLU A 317 7.65 -2.34 7.53
CA GLU A 317 7.86 -3.30 8.61
C GLU A 317 9.22 -3.15 9.29
N VAL A 318 10.30 -2.87 8.54
CA VAL A 318 11.63 -2.60 9.13
C VAL A 318 11.58 -1.35 10.00
N GLY A 319 11.02 -0.24 9.48
CA GLY A 319 10.87 1.00 10.24
C GLY A 319 10.06 0.79 11.52
N LEU A 320 9.03 -0.05 11.46
CA LEU A 320 8.26 -0.38 12.63
C LEU A 320 8.99 -1.27 13.64
N ILE A 321 9.66 -2.34 13.20
CA ILE A 321 10.42 -3.22 14.08
C ILE A 321 11.50 -2.43 14.83
N THR A 322 12.10 -1.42 14.18
CA THR A 322 13.08 -0.53 14.80
C THR A 322 12.47 0.36 15.88
N LEU A 323 11.20 0.79 15.74
CA LEU A 323 10.58 1.82 16.59
C LEU A 323 9.58 1.28 17.62
N SER A 324 8.98 0.12 17.35
CA SER A 324 7.96 -0.52 18.17
C SER A 324 8.05 -2.04 18.04
N PRO A 325 9.08 -2.68 18.63
CA PRO A 325 9.30 -4.13 18.51
C PRO A 325 8.26 -4.98 19.25
N ARG A 326 7.37 -4.36 20.06
CA ARG A 326 6.44 -5.04 20.97
C ARG A 326 4.98 -4.98 20.52
N GLU A 327 4.73 -4.74 19.24
CA GLU A 327 3.36 -4.80 18.77
C GLU A 327 2.81 -6.23 18.81
N VAL A 328 1.67 -6.38 19.49
CA VAL A 328 0.98 -7.66 19.62
C VAL A 328 -0.34 -7.59 18.86
N PHE A 329 -0.67 -8.68 18.16
CA PHE A 329 -1.99 -8.88 17.58
C PHE A 329 -3.04 -8.91 18.70
N SER A 330 -4.10 -8.11 18.56
CA SER A 330 -5.16 -7.98 19.55
C SER A 330 -6.50 -7.90 18.82
N PRO A 331 -7.44 -8.84 19.00
CA PRO A 331 -8.66 -8.92 18.18
C PRO A 331 -9.65 -7.78 18.48
N THR A 332 -9.33 -6.55 18.09
CA THR A 332 -10.20 -5.39 18.18
C THR A 332 -11.15 -5.36 16.99
N TYR A 333 -12.22 -4.57 17.12
CA TYR A 333 -13.19 -4.38 16.06
C TYR A 333 -12.55 -3.89 14.75
N GLY A 334 -11.59 -2.95 14.84
CA GLY A 334 -10.85 -2.45 13.67
C GLY A 334 -10.05 -3.53 12.94
N GLN A 335 -9.41 -4.44 13.68
CA GLN A 335 -8.64 -5.55 13.10
C GLN A 335 -9.53 -6.57 12.37
N LEU A 336 -10.66 -6.92 12.99
CA LEU A 336 -11.63 -7.82 12.37
C LEU A 336 -12.20 -7.21 11.08
N LEU A 337 -12.57 -5.93 11.13
CA LEU A 337 -13.07 -5.21 9.96
C LEU A 337 -12.03 -5.18 8.83
N ALA A 338 -10.76 -4.92 9.15
CA ALA A 338 -9.68 -4.94 8.17
C ALA A 338 -9.52 -6.32 7.53
N ILE A 339 -9.63 -7.41 8.29
CA ILE A 339 -9.62 -8.77 7.74
C ILE A 339 -10.79 -8.97 6.77
N PHE A 340 -12.02 -8.57 7.16
CA PHE A 340 -13.19 -8.71 6.29
C PHE A 340 -13.07 -7.92 4.98
N VAL A 341 -12.47 -6.71 5.02
CA VAL A 341 -12.23 -5.90 3.82
C VAL A 341 -11.35 -6.64 2.79
N THR A 342 -10.43 -7.52 3.23
CA THR A 342 -9.58 -8.31 2.33
C THR A 342 -10.30 -9.43 1.60
N VAL A 343 -11.46 -9.87 2.10
CA VAL A 343 -12.17 -11.04 1.56
C VAL A 343 -12.64 -10.77 0.13
N SER A 344 -13.15 -9.58 -0.16
CA SER A 344 -13.63 -9.21 -1.50
C SER A 344 -12.52 -9.25 -2.56
N PRO A 345 -11.38 -8.53 -2.42
CA PRO A 345 -10.30 -8.61 -3.39
C PRO A 345 -9.69 -10.02 -3.45
N PHE A 346 -9.65 -10.76 -2.34
CA PHE A 346 -9.21 -12.16 -2.34
C PHE A 346 -10.07 -13.05 -3.24
N ILE A 347 -11.40 -12.97 -3.12
CA ILE A 347 -12.32 -13.73 -3.96
C ILE A 347 -12.13 -13.36 -5.44
N ALA A 348 -12.00 -12.06 -5.75
CA ALA A 348 -11.74 -11.59 -7.10
C ALA A 348 -10.41 -12.15 -7.66
N LEU A 349 -9.36 -12.23 -6.82
CA LEU A 349 -8.10 -12.87 -7.20
C LEU A 349 -8.27 -14.37 -7.46
N CYS A 350 -9.04 -15.08 -6.64
CA CYS A 350 -9.33 -16.50 -6.84
C CYS A 350 -10.03 -16.74 -8.18
N MET A 351 -10.95 -15.87 -8.56
CA MET A 351 -11.62 -15.93 -9.88
C MET A 351 -10.66 -15.63 -11.03
N LEU A 352 -9.65 -14.79 -10.81
CA LEU A 352 -8.60 -14.48 -11.79
C LEU A 352 -7.53 -15.60 -11.90
N LEU A 353 -7.36 -16.43 -10.86
CA LEU A 353 -6.28 -17.41 -10.75
C LEU A 353 -6.16 -18.36 -11.96
N PRO A 354 -7.25 -18.92 -12.54
CA PRO A 354 -7.15 -19.78 -13.72
C PRO A 354 -6.56 -19.05 -14.94
N ARG A 355 -6.87 -17.76 -15.10
CA ARG A 355 -6.31 -16.91 -16.16
C ARG A 355 -4.83 -16.62 -15.89
N MET A 356 -4.47 -16.33 -14.65
CA MET A 356 -3.07 -16.10 -14.22
C MET A 356 -2.19 -17.33 -14.42
N VAL A 357 -2.69 -18.53 -14.12
CA VAL A 357 -1.95 -19.78 -14.34
C VAL A 357 -1.69 -20.01 -15.83
N ARG A 358 -2.69 -19.78 -16.70
CA ARG A 358 -2.49 -19.85 -18.16
C ARG A 358 -1.47 -18.82 -18.64
N TRP A 359 -1.53 -17.60 -18.11
CA TRP A 359 -0.55 -16.56 -18.41
C TRP A 359 0.87 -16.96 -17.97
N PHE A 360 1.01 -17.53 -16.77
CA PHE A 360 2.28 -17.99 -16.22
C PHE A 360 2.89 -19.13 -17.06
N ILE A 361 2.07 -20.12 -17.44
CA ILE A 361 2.49 -21.22 -18.33
C ILE A 361 2.95 -20.68 -19.70
N ASN A 362 2.42 -19.53 -20.12
CA ASN A 362 2.77 -18.89 -21.37
C ASN A 362 4.06 -18.04 -21.31
N LEU A 363 4.69 -17.88 -20.15
CA LEU A 363 5.97 -17.17 -20.04
C LEU A 363 7.06 -17.89 -20.83
N THR A 364 7.89 -17.14 -21.54
CA THR A 364 8.88 -17.68 -22.49
C THR A 364 9.86 -18.64 -21.83
N TRP A 365 10.27 -18.37 -20.59
CA TRP A 365 11.17 -19.24 -19.83
C TRP A 365 10.46 -20.50 -19.34
N VAL A 366 9.17 -20.42 -18.97
CA VAL A 366 8.37 -21.60 -18.63
C VAL A 366 8.18 -22.48 -19.85
N ARG A 367 7.89 -21.89 -21.01
CA ARG A 367 7.82 -22.63 -22.30
C ARG A 367 9.14 -23.30 -22.65
N PHE A 368 10.25 -22.60 -22.44
CA PHE A 368 11.59 -23.14 -22.63
C PHE A 368 11.86 -24.33 -21.70
N LEU A 369 11.56 -24.20 -20.40
CA LEU A 369 11.76 -25.27 -19.41
C LEU A 369 10.80 -26.45 -19.59
N THR A 370 9.57 -26.19 -20.02
CA THR A 370 8.55 -27.23 -20.25
C THR A 370 8.70 -27.89 -21.62
N CYS A 371 9.70 -27.51 -22.43
CA CYS A 371 9.93 -27.99 -23.79
C CYS A 371 8.67 -27.94 -24.68
N ARG A 372 7.74 -27.03 -24.38
CA ARG A 372 6.50 -26.91 -25.13
C ARG A 372 6.83 -26.17 -26.42
N ARG A 373 7.08 -26.95 -27.47
CA ARG A 373 7.34 -26.48 -28.84
C ARG A 373 6.24 -25.47 -29.20
N ASN A 374 6.62 -24.35 -29.83
CA ASN A 374 5.71 -23.30 -30.27
C ASN A 374 4.66 -23.89 -31.24
N GLU A 375 3.59 -24.48 -30.71
CA GLU A 375 2.33 -24.52 -31.43
C GLU A 375 1.91 -23.07 -31.60
N HIS A 376 1.71 -22.66 -32.85
CA HIS A 376 1.27 -21.34 -33.25
C HIS A 376 -0.11 -21.06 -32.63
N LEU A 377 -0.11 -20.63 -31.37
CA LEU A 377 -1.30 -20.31 -30.57
C LEU A 377 -1.74 -18.85 -30.72
N PHE A 378 -1.17 -18.14 -31.71
CA PHE A 378 -1.93 -17.09 -32.40
C PHE A 378 -2.89 -17.79 -33.36
N SER A 379 -3.86 -18.54 -32.81
CA SER A 379 -5.15 -18.59 -33.47
C SER A 379 -5.66 -17.16 -33.35
N GLU A 380 -5.75 -16.49 -34.49
CA GLU A 380 -6.43 -15.21 -34.66
C GLU A 380 -7.64 -15.21 -33.72
N VAL A 381 -7.72 -14.19 -32.86
CA VAL A 381 -9.02 -13.82 -32.31
C VAL A 381 -9.86 -13.61 -33.57
N PRO A 382 -10.89 -14.44 -33.83
CA PRO A 382 -11.74 -14.17 -34.98
C PRO A 382 -12.23 -12.74 -34.78
N ASP A 383 -11.98 -11.89 -35.77
CA ASP A 383 -12.52 -10.55 -35.82
C ASP A 383 -14.06 -10.67 -35.85
N GLU A 384 -14.67 -10.85 -34.68
CA GLU A 384 -16.11 -10.92 -34.46
C GLU A 384 -16.74 -9.52 -34.55
N GLU A 385 -16.14 -8.64 -35.36
CA GLU A 385 -16.56 -7.26 -35.57
C GLU A 385 -16.42 -6.78 -37.04
N SER A 386 -16.34 -7.71 -38.01
CA SER A 386 -16.53 -7.38 -39.44
C SER A 386 -17.80 -8.02 -40.02
N GLY A 387 -18.84 -8.17 -39.19
CA GLY A 387 -20.18 -8.61 -39.57
C GLY A 387 -21.20 -7.48 -39.69
N LEU A 388 -20.76 -6.22 -39.87
CA LEU A 388 -21.64 -5.14 -40.32
C LEU A 388 -21.36 -4.92 -41.81
N PRO A 389 -22.31 -5.26 -42.71
CA PRO A 389 -22.17 -4.92 -44.11
C PRO A 389 -22.07 -3.39 -44.23
N LEU A 390 -20.90 -2.92 -44.60
CA LEU A 390 -20.70 -1.60 -45.21
C LEU A 390 -21.60 -1.54 -46.44
N ASN A 391 -22.79 -0.97 -46.26
CA ASN A 391 -23.64 -0.50 -47.35
C ASN A 391 -22.90 0.66 -48.03
N ALA A 392 -22.04 0.30 -48.99
CA ALA A 392 -21.47 1.21 -49.96
C ALA A 392 -22.62 1.71 -50.85
N GLY A 393 -23.27 2.81 -50.47
CA GLY A 393 -24.37 3.34 -51.27
C GLY A 393 -25.14 4.55 -50.75
N GLN A 394 -24.90 5.06 -49.54
CA GLN A 394 -25.54 6.31 -49.11
C GLN A 394 -24.64 7.52 -49.36
N LYS A 395 -24.83 8.07 -50.56
CA LYS A 395 -24.47 9.42 -50.97
C LYS A 395 -25.06 10.39 -49.94
N TYR A 396 -24.22 11.00 -49.11
CA TYR A 396 -24.60 12.12 -48.25
C TYR A 396 -24.96 13.30 -49.16
N GLU A 397 -26.26 13.50 -49.39
CA GLU A 397 -26.79 14.78 -49.86
C GLU A 397 -26.84 15.74 -48.66
N PRO A 398 -26.35 16.98 -48.78
CA PRO A 398 -26.56 18.00 -47.78
C PRO A 398 -28.01 18.47 -47.86
N GLY A 399 -28.89 17.79 -47.13
CA GLY A 399 -30.26 18.24 -46.89
C GLY A 399 -30.25 19.44 -45.94
N GLY A 400 -30.15 20.64 -46.51
CA GLY A 400 -30.61 21.85 -45.84
C GLY A 400 -32.12 21.78 -45.74
N SER A 401 -32.64 21.61 -44.52
CA SER A 401 -34.04 21.93 -44.21
C SER A 401 -34.06 23.11 -43.26
N GLU A 402 -34.39 24.27 -43.83
CA GLU A 402 -34.98 25.41 -43.14
C GLU A 402 -36.13 24.91 -42.26
N GLU A 403 -36.00 25.12 -40.96
CA GLU A 403 -37.10 24.99 -40.00
C GLU A 403 -37.97 26.24 -40.13
N LYS A 404 -39.00 26.13 -40.97
CA LYS A 404 -40.03 27.16 -41.18
C LYS A 404 -41.03 27.07 -40.02
N TYR A 405 -40.99 28.05 -39.12
CA TYR A 405 -42.02 28.28 -38.12
C TYR A 405 -43.32 28.71 -38.81
N ASP A 406 -44.25 27.77 -39.03
CA ASP A 406 -45.63 28.12 -39.37
C ASP A 406 -46.42 28.36 -38.08
N THR A 407 -46.83 29.63 -37.94
CA THR A 407 -47.72 30.12 -36.91
C THR A 407 -49.10 30.17 -37.52
N THR A 408 -49.97 29.20 -37.23
CA THR A 408 -51.39 29.29 -37.59
C THR A 408 -52.29 28.81 -36.47
N SER A 409 -52.91 29.81 -35.86
CA SER A 409 -54.15 29.75 -35.09
C SER A 409 -55.25 29.03 -35.88
N SER A 410 -56.03 28.16 -35.23
CA SER A 410 -57.48 28.18 -35.38
C SER A 410 -58.20 27.58 -34.18
N HIS A 411 -59.16 28.35 -33.69
CA HIS A 411 -60.19 28.03 -32.72
C HIS A 411 -60.89 26.68 -32.91
N ALA A 412 -61.20 26.03 -31.79
CA ALA A 412 -62.57 25.66 -31.38
C ALA A 412 -62.62 25.59 -29.85
#